data_AF-A0A9D3W6U2-F1
#
_entry.id   AF-A0A9D3W6U2-F1
#
_cell.length_a   1.000
_cell.length_b   1.000
_cell.length_c   1.000
_cell.angle_alpha   90.00
_cell.angle_beta   90.00
_cell.angle_gamma   90.00
#
_symmetry.space_group_name_H-M   'P 1'
#
loop_
_entity.id
_entity.type
_entity.pdbx_description
1 polymer ?
#
loop_
_entity_poly.entity_id
_entity_poly.type
_entity_poly.pdbx_seq_one_letter_code
_entity_poly.pdbx_strand_id
1 'polypeptide(L)' 'IEVNPNEKGYQKTYKNSNEVLPAFPQTKGWWLDQLFQYHGFWISSFGIRGSMLIHDHFKPRPTNIVVATSPKCGTT' A
#
# COMPACT_ATOMS: atom_id res chain seq x y z
N ILE A 1 26.71 -11.49 5.29
CA ILE A 1 25.85 -11.17 4.13
C ILE A 1 25.34 -9.76 4.36
N GLU A 2 25.85 -8.76 3.65
CA GLU A 2 25.35 -7.39 3.77
C GLU A 2 23.95 -7.32 3.17
N VAL A 3 22.96 -7.10 4.04
CA VAL A 3 21.57 -6.87 3.62
C VAL A 3 21.52 -5.52 2.91
N ASN A 4 20.98 -5.51 1.69
CA ASN A 4 20.90 -4.32 0.85
C ASN A 4 20.16 -3.19 1.60
N PRO A 5 20.65 -1.94 1.61
CA PRO A 5 20.00 -0.83 2.30
C PRO A 5 18.54 -0.61 1.88
N ASN A 6 18.16 -0.94 0.63
CA ASN A 6 16.78 -0.88 0.18
C ASN A 6 15.91 -2.00 0.79
N GLU A 7 16.48 -3.19 1.00
CA GLU A 7 15.78 -4.28 1.69
C GLU A 7 15.48 -3.90 3.14
N LYS A 8 16.44 -3.26 3.84
CA LYS A 8 16.19 -2.72 5.19
C LYS A 8 15.06 -1.70 5.19
N GLY A 9 15.00 -0.83 4.17
CA GLY A 9 13.93 0.14 3.98
C GLY A 9 12.56 -0.52 3.84
N TYR A 10 12.42 -1.51 2.96
CA TYR A 10 11.17 -2.22 2.76
C TYR A 10 10.73 -3.02 3.99
N GLN A 11 11.66 -3.72 4.66
CA GLN A 11 11.35 -4.47 5.89
C GLN A 11 10.82 -3.55 7.00
N LYS A 12 11.35 -2.33 7.12
CA LYS A 12 10.84 -1.33 8.05
C LYS A 12 9.37 -0.97 7.73
N THR A 13 9.05 -0.68 6.47
CA THR A 13 7.68 -0.35 6.06
C THR A 13 6.73 -1.54 6.26
N TYR A 14 7.15 -2.76 5.94
CA TYR A 14 6.34 -3.96 6.20
C TYR A 14 6.05 -4.16 7.68
N LYS A 15 7.06 -4.02 8.54
CA LYS A 15 6.89 -4.11 9.99
C LYS A 15 5.89 -3.06 10.50
N ASN A 16 6.09 -1.79 10.11
CA ASN A 16 5.19 -0.70 10.46
C ASN A 16 3.75 -0.99 10.02
N SER A 17 3.56 -1.43 8.77
CA SER A 17 2.22 -1.75 8.24
C SER A 17 1.50 -2.81 9.07
N ASN A 18 2.21 -3.85 9.53
CA ASN A 18 1.62 -4.91 10.34
C ASN A 18 1.24 -4.45 11.73
N GLU A 19 1.96 -3.48 12.29
CA GLU A 19 1.69 -2.91 13.61
C GLU A 19 0.49 -1.97 13.58
N VAL A 20 0.31 -1.19 12.50
CA VAL A 20 -0.78 -0.20 12.40
C VAL A 20 -2.08 -0.78 11.81
N LEU A 21 -2.01 -1.82 10.98
CA LEU A 21 -3.18 -2.43 10.33
C LEU A 21 -4.31 -2.80 11.30
N PRO A 22 -4.05 -3.42 12.48
CA PRO A 22 -5.09 -3.80 13.42
C PRO A 22 -5.86 -2.61 14.03
N ALA A 23 -5.28 -1.40 14.02
CA ALA A 23 -5.90 -0.21 14.58
C ALA A 23 -6.97 0.40 13.66
N PHE A 24 -6.98 0.04 12.38
CA PHE A 24 -7.99 0.55 11.45
C PHE A 24 -9.32 -0.19 11.60
N PRO A 25 -10.46 0.51 11.39
CA PRO A 25 -11.76 -0.13 11.25
C PRO A 25 -11.72 -1.19 10.15
N GLN A 26 -12.31 -2.35 10.44
CA GLN A 26 -12.29 -3.53 9.58
C GLN A 26 -13.71 -3.92 9.19
N THR A 27 -13.88 -4.38 7.96
CA THR A 27 -15.12 -4.97 7.48
C THR A 27 -14.83 -6.15 6.56
N LYS A 28 -15.78 -7.08 6.46
CA LYS A 28 -15.73 -8.12 5.44
C LYS A 28 -16.03 -7.49 4.08
N GLY A 29 -15.18 -7.75 3.09
CA GLY A 29 -15.42 -7.34 1.71
C GLY A 29 -16.40 -8.28 1.01
N TRP A 30 -16.98 -7.82 -0.09
CA TRP A 30 -17.87 -8.64 -0.94
C TRP A 30 -17.10 -9.72 -1.71
N TRP A 31 -15.84 -9.44 -2.09
CA TRP A 31 -14.94 -10.36 -2.78
C TRP A 31 -13.65 -10.66 -2.00
N LEU A 32 -13.21 -9.75 -1.14
CA LEU A 32 -12.00 -9.88 -0.32
C LEU A 32 -12.38 -10.20 1.12
N ASP A 33 -11.62 -11.09 1.76
CA ASP A 33 -11.92 -11.53 3.13
C ASP A 33 -11.98 -10.37 4.13
N GLN A 34 -11.11 -9.37 3.96
CA GLN A 34 -11.01 -8.24 4.87
C GLN A 34 -10.62 -6.94 4.16
N LEU A 35 -11.38 -5.89 4.45
CA LEU A 35 -11.11 -4.51 4.07
C LEU A 35 -10.87 -3.67 5.32
N PHE A 36 -10.00 -2.68 5.18
CA PHE A 36 -9.62 -1.76 6.23
C PHE A 36 -9.95 -0.34 5.76
N GLN A 37 -10.45 0.49 6.67
CA GLN A 37 -10.67 1.90 6.37
C GLN A 37 -9.34 2.66 6.48
N TYR A 38 -8.84 3.17 5.36
CA TYR A 38 -7.58 3.90 5.27
C TYR A 38 -7.77 5.17 4.44
N HIS A 39 -7.53 6.33 5.06
CA HIS A 39 -7.72 7.66 4.44
C HIS A 39 -9.09 7.85 3.75
N GLY A 40 -10.17 7.30 4.32
CA GLY A 40 -11.52 7.40 3.78
C GLY A 40 -11.90 6.34 2.74
N PHE A 41 -10.99 5.43 2.38
CA PHE A 41 -11.24 4.33 1.45
C PHE A 41 -11.27 2.98 2.16
N TRP A 42 -12.10 2.06 1.67
CA TRP A 42 -12.07 0.65 2.06
C TRP A 42 -11.16 -0.11 1.11
N ILE A 43 -10.02 -0.57 1.61
CA ILE A 43 -8.97 -1.21 0.80
C ILE A 43 -8.39 -2.42 1.54
N SER A 44 -7.83 -3.37 0.79
CA SER A 44 -7.18 -4.55 1.39
C SER A 44 -5.90 -4.18 2.14
N SER A 45 -5.47 -5.05 3.04
CA SER A 45 -4.16 -4.93 3.70
C SER A 45 -3.02 -4.82 2.69
N PHE A 46 -3.10 -5.54 1.57
CA PHE A 46 -2.14 -5.43 0.46
C PHE A 46 -2.10 -4.02 -0.13
N GLY A 47 -3.26 -3.40 -0.37
CA GLY A 47 -3.33 -2.04 -0.90
C GLY A 47 -2.79 -0.98 0.07
N ILE A 48 -3.04 -1.13 1.38
CA ILE A 48 -2.45 -0.26 2.41
C ILE A 48 -0.93 -0.39 2.43
N ARG A 49 -0.41 -1.62 2.43
CA ARG A 49 1.04 -1.88 2.37
C ARG A 49 1.67 -1.26 1.12
N GLY A 50 1.04 -1.44 -0.03
CA GLY A 50 1.47 -0.82 -1.29
C GLY A 50 1.49 0.71 -1.21
N SER A 51 0.45 1.32 -0.63
CA SER A 51 0.39 2.76 -0.43
C SER A 51 1.53 3.27 0.47
N MET A 52 1.81 2.60 1.58
CA MET A 52 2.92 2.94 2.47
C MET A 52 4.28 2.78 1.78
N LEU A 53 4.47 1.72 0.99
CA LEU A 53 5.71 1.52 0.23
C LEU A 53 5.93 2.61 -0.83
N ILE A 54 4.87 2.99 -1.56
CA ILE A 54 4.94 4.10 -2.51
C ILE A 54 5.31 5.38 -1.76
N HIS A 55 4.64 5.67 -0.64
CA HIS A 55 4.93 6.88 0.14
C HIS A 55 6.38 6.93 0.67
N ASP A 56 6.88 5.82 1.21
CA ASP A 56 8.19 5.77 1.85
C ASP A 56 9.36 5.72 0.83
N HIS A 57 9.16 5.10 -0.33
CA HIS A 57 10.27 4.73 -1.23
C HIS A 57 10.16 5.25 -2.65
N PHE A 58 8.97 5.64 -3.13
CA PHE A 58 8.83 6.19 -4.47
C PHE A 58 9.40 7.61 -4.51
N LYS A 59 10.38 7.83 -5.38
CA LYS A 59 11.01 9.14 -5.61
C LYS A 59 10.50 9.72 -6.94
N PRO A 60 9.38 10.47 -6.93
CA PRO A 60 8.83 11.04 -8.16
C PRO A 60 9.84 12.00 -8.80
N ARG A 61 9.93 11.96 -10.12
CA ARG A 61 10.65 12.94 -10.93
C ARG A 61 9.66 13.82 -11.67
N PRO A 62 10.01 15.08 -12.00
CA PRO A 62 9.13 15.97 -12.77
C PRO A 62 8.70 15.42 -14.13
N THR A 63 9.45 14.46 -14.69
CA THR A 63 9.16 13.81 -15.98
C THR A 63 8.32 12.54 -15.87
N ASN A 64 7.97 12.09 -14.65
CA ASN A 64 7.12 10.91 -14.49
C ASN A 64 5.66 11.26 -14.80
N ILE A 65 5.03 10.41 -15.62
CA ILE A 65 3.59 10.46 -15.89
C ILE A 65 2.93 9.35 -15.09
N VAL A 66 1.93 9.71 -14.29
CA VAL A 66 1.12 8.75 -13.52
C VAL A 66 -0.24 8.61 -14.19
N VAL A 67 -0.58 7.39 -14.58
CA VAL A 67 -1.93 7.04 -15.03
C VAL A 67 -2.70 6.52 -13.83
N ALA A 68 -3.78 7.22 -13.44
CA ALA A 68 -4.61 6.85 -12.31
C ALA A 68 -6.05 6.59 -12.78
N THR A 69 -6.53 5.38 -12.53
CA THR A 69 -7.89 4.97 -12.86
C THR A 69 -8.44 4.08 -11.75
N SER A 70 -9.75 4.07 -11.57
CA SER A 70 -10.39 3.02 -10.78
C SER A 70 -10.14 1.64 -11.43
N PRO A 71 -10.11 0.55 -10.64
CA PRO A 71 -9.98 -0.79 -11.20
C PRO A 71 -11.05 -1.05 -12.28
N LYS A 72 -10.64 -1.71 -13.38
CA LYS A 72 -11.51 -2.09 -14.50
C LYS A 72 -12.02 -0.93 -15.39
N CYS A 73 -11.43 0.27 -15.31
CA CYS A 73 -11.75 1.41 -16.17
C CYS A 73 -10.89 1.54 -17.44
N GLY A 74 -10.40 0.43 -18.01
CA GLY A 74 -9.79 0.44 -19.35
C GLY A 74 -8.27 0.66 -19.42
N THR A 75 -7.51 0.23 -18.40
CA THR A 75 -6.04 0.18 -18.45
C THR A 75 -5.48 -1.14 -19.01
N THR A 76 -6.35 -2.13 -19.26
CA THR A 76 -5.99 -3.53 -19.57
C THR A 76 -6.15 -3.82 -21.05
#